data_AF-A0A969HGG0-F1
#
_entry.id   AF-A0A969HGG0-F1
#
_cell.length_a   1.000
_cell.length_b   1.000
_cell.length_c   1.000
_cell.angle_alpha   90.00
_cell.angle_beta   90.00
_cell.angle_gamma   90.00
#
_symmetry.space_group_name_H-M   'P 1'
#
loop_
_entity.id
_entity.type
_entity.pdbx_description
1 polymer ?
#
loop_
_entity_poly.entity_id
_entity_poly.type
_entity_poly.pdbx_seq_one_letter_code
_entity_poly.pdbx_strand_id
1 'polypeptide(L)'
;AGGGFSEYERRQPARPASWESDVLVPLAQSAVWGAVGGLLSIGLPVFITGWPWWTPFPAFVLSTSLAWWLISADHQRALWIVEKMVNRDLDGDGQTGQPETDAPKSVSLEVTHRTEAGTFVRMFRFDLHPSITESLFQQWGRQALKNGDLTQALWVNRRSFSREAYTDLLDKLESSGLVQRSGSAKNAPYELTRTGQATIRRYLLTTHSHSLTQADEEIDPTSAGQGSLTGGHYQHINT
;
A
#
# COMPACT_ATOMS: atom_id res chain seq x y z
N ALA A 1 -17.55 -3.57 29.00
CA ALA A 1 -17.70 -3.84 27.55
C ALA A 1 -16.62 -4.85 27.17
N GLY A 2 -17.02 -6.07 26.79
CA GLY A 2 -16.11 -7.16 26.49
C GLY A 2 -15.56 -7.04 25.07
N GLY A 3 -14.24 -6.95 24.94
CA GLY A 3 -13.56 -7.11 23.66
C GLY A 3 -13.60 -8.58 23.27
N GLY A 4 -14.36 -8.92 22.23
CA GLY A 4 -14.30 -10.24 21.62
C GLY A 4 -12.96 -10.39 20.92
N PHE A 5 -12.07 -11.21 21.47
CA PHE A 5 -10.89 -11.67 20.75
C PHE A 5 -11.39 -12.59 19.62
N SER A 6 -11.18 -12.19 18.38
CA SER A 6 -11.35 -13.09 17.24
C SER A 6 -10.20 -14.10 17.29
N GLU A 7 -10.49 -15.29 17.80
CA GLU A 7 -9.55 -16.40 17.78
C GLU A 7 -9.31 -16.80 16.32
N TYR A 8 -8.16 -16.39 15.78
CA TYR A 8 -7.74 -16.78 14.44
C TYR A 8 -7.26 -18.22 14.49
N GLU A 9 -8.18 -19.16 14.23
CA GLU A 9 -7.85 -20.58 14.09
C GLU A 9 -6.91 -20.75 12.87
N ARG A 10 -5.61 -20.99 13.13
CA ARG A 10 -4.65 -21.35 12.09
C ARG A 10 -4.99 -22.74 11.56
N ARG A 11 -5.78 -22.80 10.49
CA ARG A 11 -5.95 -24.03 9.72
C ARG A 11 -4.68 -24.28 8.92
N GLN A 12 -4.00 -25.38 9.22
CA GLN A 12 -2.95 -25.86 8.33
C GLN A 12 -3.58 -26.15 6.97
N PRO A 13 -2.90 -25.82 5.86
CA PRO A 13 -3.40 -26.11 4.52
C PRO A 13 -3.72 -27.59 4.43
N ALA A 14 -4.95 -27.92 4.00
CA ALA A 14 -5.47 -29.28 4.00
C ALA A 14 -4.70 -30.23 3.06
N ARG A 15 -3.84 -29.70 2.19
CA ARG A 15 -3.00 -30.48 1.27
C ARG A 15 -1.67 -29.77 0.97
N PRO A 16 -0.58 -30.52 0.71
CA PRO A 16 0.66 -29.98 0.20
C PRO A 16 0.48 -29.45 -1.24
N ALA A 17 1.30 -28.47 -1.64
CA ALA A 17 1.36 -27.98 -3.01
C ALA A 17 1.73 -29.14 -3.96
N SER A 18 1.00 -29.28 -5.07
CA SER A 18 1.18 -30.37 -6.03
C SER A 18 0.88 -29.87 -7.43
N TRP A 19 1.76 -30.21 -8.38
CA TRP A 19 1.63 -29.74 -9.76
C TRP A 19 0.31 -30.19 -10.39
N GLU A 20 -0.21 -31.36 -10.01
CA GLU A 20 -1.51 -31.85 -10.47
C GLU A 20 -2.64 -30.92 -10.03
N SER A 21 -2.63 -30.50 -8.77
CA SER A 21 -3.69 -29.67 -8.21
C SER A 21 -3.59 -28.21 -8.63
N ASP A 22 -2.36 -27.70 -8.71
CA ASP A 22 -2.10 -26.27 -8.87
C ASP A 22 -2.04 -25.85 -10.35
N VAL A 23 -1.78 -26.81 -11.26
CA VAL A 23 -1.71 -26.55 -12.71
C VAL A 23 -2.81 -27.29 -13.47
N LEU A 24 -2.99 -28.60 -13.27
CA LEU A 24 -3.95 -29.36 -14.09
C LEU A 24 -5.39 -28.98 -13.79
N VAL A 25 -5.74 -28.71 -12.53
CA VAL A 25 -7.13 -28.35 -12.17
C VAL A 25 -7.55 -27.02 -12.80
N PRO A 26 -6.80 -25.91 -12.66
CA PRO A 26 -7.14 -24.67 -13.35
C PRO A 26 -7.11 -24.84 -14.88
N LEU A 27 -6.25 -25.71 -15.41
CA LEU A 27 -6.11 -25.92 -16.86
C LEU A 27 -7.31 -26.67 -17.42
N ALA A 28 -7.75 -27.70 -16.71
CA ALA A 28 -8.97 -28.43 -17.06
C ALA A 28 -10.20 -27.52 -16.95
N GLN A 29 -10.28 -26.69 -15.89
CA GLN A 29 -11.36 -25.72 -15.73
C GLN A 29 -11.37 -24.68 -16.85
N SER A 30 -10.23 -24.11 -17.22
CA SER A 30 -10.14 -23.15 -18.31
C SER A 30 -10.48 -23.78 -19.66
N ALA A 31 -10.07 -25.03 -19.90
CA ALA A 31 -10.42 -25.78 -21.10
C ALA A 31 -11.93 -26.04 -21.20
N VAL A 32 -12.59 -26.41 -20.09
CA VAL A 32 -14.05 -26.60 -20.05
C VAL A 32 -14.78 -25.28 -20.33
N TRP A 33 -14.39 -24.19 -19.66
CA TRP A 33 -15.00 -22.88 -19.88
C TRP A 33 -14.71 -22.33 -21.29
N GLY A 34 -13.51 -22.54 -21.81
CA GLY A 34 -13.12 -22.20 -23.18
C GLY A 34 -13.92 -22.99 -24.22
N ALA A 35 -14.16 -24.28 -23.98
CA ALA A 35 -14.98 -25.12 -24.86
C ALA A 35 -16.44 -24.64 -24.88
N VAL A 36 -17.03 -24.39 -23.72
CA VAL A 36 -18.42 -23.90 -23.60
C VAL A 36 -18.54 -22.51 -24.24
N GLY A 37 -17.64 -21.59 -23.89
CA GLY A 37 -17.61 -20.23 -24.44
C GLY A 37 -17.39 -20.22 -25.95
N GLY A 38 -16.42 -20.99 -26.45
CA GLY A 38 -16.12 -21.11 -27.87
C GLY A 38 -17.25 -21.74 -28.68
N LEU A 39 -17.88 -22.80 -28.15
CA LEU A 39 -19.03 -23.44 -28.79
C LEU A 39 -20.22 -22.49 -28.91
N LEU A 40 -20.54 -21.75 -27.85
CA LEU A 40 -21.65 -20.79 -27.84
C LEU A 40 -21.36 -19.55 -28.67
N SER A 41 -20.13 -19.04 -28.64
CA SER A 41 -19.76 -17.78 -29.30
C SER A 41 -19.44 -17.94 -30.78
N ILE A 42 -18.89 -19.10 -31.18
CA ILE A 42 -18.30 -19.30 -32.51
C ILE A 42 -18.84 -20.55 -33.21
N GLY A 43 -19.19 -21.60 -32.46
CA GLY A 43 -19.85 -22.78 -33.02
C GLY A 43 -21.18 -22.43 -33.69
N LEU A 44 -22.06 -21.67 -33.01
CA LEU A 44 -23.35 -21.28 -33.58
C LEU A 44 -23.21 -20.42 -34.86
N PRO A 45 -22.38 -19.37 -34.89
CA PRO A 45 -22.20 -18.56 -36.09
C PRO A 45 -21.55 -19.30 -37.26
N VAL A 46 -20.53 -20.15 -37.04
CA VAL A 46 -19.83 -20.87 -38.12
C VAL A 46 -20.80 -21.79 -38.88
N PHE A 47 -21.73 -22.45 -38.18
CA PHE A 47 -22.77 -23.27 -38.81
C PHE A 47 -23.76 -22.45 -39.65
N ILE A 48 -23.98 -21.17 -39.32
CA ILE A 48 -24.96 -20.31 -39.99
C ILE A 48 -24.33 -19.53 -41.15
N THR A 49 -23.06 -19.12 -41.04
CA THR A 49 -22.42 -18.17 -41.97
C THR A 49 -21.46 -18.81 -42.98
N GLY A 50 -21.27 -20.13 -42.94
CA GLY A 50 -20.43 -20.85 -43.92
C GLY A 50 -18.93 -20.57 -43.78
N TRP A 51 -18.47 -20.28 -42.56
CA TRP A 51 -17.06 -20.01 -42.29
C TRP A 51 -16.17 -21.24 -42.52
N PRO A 52 -14.87 -21.06 -42.80
CA PRO A 52 -13.94 -22.18 -42.97
C PRO A 52 -13.97 -23.13 -41.77
N TRP A 53 -13.90 -24.44 -42.03
CA TRP A 53 -13.98 -25.47 -41.00
C TRP A 53 -12.88 -25.38 -39.93
N TRP A 54 -11.77 -24.69 -40.22
CA TRP A 54 -10.66 -24.50 -39.29
C TRP A 54 -10.87 -23.33 -38.32
N THR A 55 -11.83 -22.42 -38.57
CA THR A 55 -12.04 -21.23 -37.74
C THR A 55 -12.40 -21.49 -36.27
N PRO A 56 -13.09 -22.60 -35.90
CA PRO A 56 -13.29 -22.96 -34.49
C PRO A 56 -12.00 -23.22 -33.68
N PHE A 57 -10.89 -23.59 -34.32
CA PHE A 57 -9.64 -23.86 -33.62
C PHE A 57 -8.98 -22.62 -32.98
N PRO A 58 -8.66 -21.53 -33.72
CA PRO A 58 -8.09 -20.32 -33.12
C PRO A 58 -9.05 -19.67 -32.13
N ALA A 59 -10.36 -19.76 -32.41
CA ALA A 59 -11.43 -19.35 -31.52
C ALA A 59 -11.39 -20.03 -30.15
N PHE A 60 -11.24 -21.35 -30.14
CA PHE A 60 -11.09 -22.15 -28.92
C PHE A 60 -9.81 -21.79 -28.16
N VAL A 61 -8.69 -21.62 -28.87
CA VAL A 61 -7.41 -21.24 -28.24
C VAL A 61 -7.50 -19.86 -27.59
N LEU A 62 -8.06 -18.86 -28.28
CA LEU A 62 -8.20 -17.51 -27.74
C LEU A 62 -9.14 -17.45 -26.53
N SER A 63 -10.28 -18.14 -26.60
CA SER A 63 -11.24 -18.19 -25.49
C SER A 63 -10.67 -18.90 -24.26
N THR A 64 -9.96 -20.02 -24.47
CA THR A 64 -9.28 -20.75 -23.38
C THR A 64 -8.18 -19.91 -22.74
N SER A 65 -7.34 -19.24 -23.53
CA SER A 65 -6.29 -18.35 -23.03
C SER A 65 -6.86 -17.17 -22.24
N LEU A 66 -7.96 -16.56 -22.72
CA LEU A 66 -8.65 -15.48 -22.01
C LEU A 66 -9.26 -15.97 -20.69
N ALA A 67 -9.92 -17.13 -20.69
CA ALA A 67 -10.48 -17.72 -19.49
C ALA A 67 -9.41 -18.05 -18.45
N TRP A 68 -8.29 -18.65 -18.89
CA TRP A 68 -7.13 -18.89 -18.03
C TRP A 68 -6.62 -17.60 -17.39
N TRP A 69 -6.39 -16.56 -18.20
CA TRP A 69 -5.90 -15.27 -17.70
C TRP A 69 -6.84 -14.64 -16.67
N LEU A 70 -8.16 -14.66 -16.92
CA LEU A 70 -9.15 -14.14 -15.98
C LEU A 70 -9.15 -14.90 -14.64
N ILE A 71 -9.05 -16.24 -14.69
CA ILE A 71 -8.97 -17.08 -13.49
C ILE A 71 -7.68 -16.80 -12.72
N SER A 72 -6.54 -16.69 -13.41
CA SER A 72 -5.26 -16.38 -12.77
C SER A 72 -5.27 -14.99 -12.11
N ALA A 73 -5.85 -13.98 -12.78
CA ALA A 73 -5.95 -12.64 -12.24
C ALA A 73 -6.84 -12.57 -10.98
N ASP A 74 -7.94 -13.34 -10.95
CA ASP A 74 -8.81 -13.42 -9.77
C ASP A 74 -8.10 -14.14 -8.61
N HIS A 75 -7.32 -15.19 -8.91
CA HIS A 75 -6.54 -15.90 -7.90
C HIS A 75 -5.49 -14.98 -7.24
N GLN A 76 -4.82 -14.11 -8.01
CA GLN A 76 -3.89 -13.11 -7.48
C GLN A 76 -4.59 -12.13 -6.53
N ARG A 77 -5.79 -11.67 -6.87
CA ARG A 77 -6.57 -10.80 -5.98
C ARG A 77 -6.93 -11.49 -4.66
N ALA A 78 -7.31 -12.76 -4.73
CA ALA A 78 -7.60 -13.55 -3.54
C ALA A 78 -6.36 -13.71 -2.65
N LEU A 79 -5.19 -13.98 -3.25
CA LEU A 79 -3.91 -14.03 -2.54
C LEU A 79 -3.61 -12.71 -1.83
N TRP A 80 -3.70 -11.58 -2.54
CA TRP A 80 -3.47 -10.25 -1.96
C TRP A 80 -4.40 -9.93 -0.78
N ILE A 81 -5.66 -10.35 -0.84
CA ILE A 81 -6.59 -10.18 0.28
C ILE A 81 -6.12 -11.01 1.49
N VAL A 82 -5.70 -12.25 1.27
CA VAL A 82 -5.20 -13.13 2.34
C VAL A 82 -3.90 -12.58 2.92
N GLU A 83 -2.95 -12.16 2.11
CA GLU A 83 -1.70 -11.53 2.55
C GLU A 83 -1.97 -10.30 3.41
N LYS A 84 -2.90 -9.44 2.99
CA LYS A 84 -3.32 -8.27 3.76
C LYS A 84 -3.97 -8.64 5.11
N MET A 85 -4.71 -9.74 5.17
CA MET A 85 -5.31 -10.22 6.42
C MET A 85 -4.28 -10.86 7.36
N VAL A 86 -3.27 -11.54 6.81
CA VAL A 86 -2.24 -12.27 7.58
C VAL A 86 -1.02 -11.39 7.87
N ASN A 87 -0.92 -10.23 7.21
CA ASN A 87 0.21 -9.31 7.24
C ASN A 87 1.55 -10.02 6.96
N ARG A 88 1.55 -10.87 5.94
CA ARG A 88 2.69 -11.69 5.54
C ARG A 88 2.69 -11.85 4.02
N ASP A 89 3.86 -11.69 3.43
CA ASP A 89 4.16 -12.03 2.04
C ASP A 89 4.04 -13.55 1.83
N LEU A 90 3.08 -13.98 1.00
CA LEU A 90 2.83 -15.39 0.72
C LEU A 90 3.34 -15.79 -0.67
N ASP A 91 3.45 -14.86 -1.62
CA ASP A 91 3.96 -15.12 -2.96
C ASP A 91 5.48 -14.90 -3.11
N GLY A 92 6.12 -14.31 -2.11
CA GLY A 92 7.56 -14.11 -2.01
C GLY A 92 8.07 -12.93 -2.83
N ASP A 93 7.20 -11.97 -3.18
CA ASP A 93 7.55 -10.80 -3.99
C ASP A 93 8.16 -9.63 -3.17
N GLY A 94 8.27 -9.78 -1.85
CA GLY A 94 8.79 -8.79 -0.93
C GLY A 94 7.79 -7.69 -0.56
N GLN A 95 6.54 -7.79 -1.00
CA GLN A 95 5.44 -6.90 -0.66
C GLN A 95 4.33 -7.69 0.04
N THR A 96 3.34 -7.00 0.62
CA THR A 96 2.21 -7.66 1.28
C THR A 96 0.93 -7.07 0.75
N GLY A 97 0.14 -7.90 0.06
CA GLY A 97 -1.09 -7.47 -0.59
C GLY A 97 -0.87 -6.96 -2.00
N GLN A 98 -1.87 -6.26 -2.54
CA GLN A 98 -1.82 -5.81 -3.92
C GLN A 98 -0.65 -4.84 -4.12
N PRO A 99 0.25 -5.07 -5.09
CA PRO A 99 1.33 -4.13 -5.40
C PRO A 99 0.68 -2.77 -5.65
N GLU A 100 1.07 -1.79 -4.84
CA GLU A 100 0.55 -0.44 -4.95
C GLU A 100 0.87 0.05 -6.36
N THR A 101 -0.12 0.01 -7.25
CA THR A 101 -0.05 0.75 -8.50
C THR A 101 0.28 2.18 -8.11
N ASP A 102 1.33 2.77 -8.69
CA ASP A 102 1.93 4.09 -8.39
C ASP A 102 0.94 5.28 -8.48
N ALA A 103 -0.23 5.19 -7.88
CA ALA A 103 -1.03 6.32 -7.54
C ALA A 103 -0.21 7.09 -6.49
N PRO A 104 0.13 8.37 -6.74
CA PRO A 104 0.93 9.15 -5.82
C PRO A 104 0.24 9.11 -4.46
N LYS A 105 0.91 8.50 -3.46
CA LYS A 105 0.40 8.44 -2.09
C LYS A 105 0.10 9.85 -1.64
N SER A 106 -1.19 10.21 -1.63
CA SER A 106 -1.62 11.48 -1.08
C SER A 106 -1.32 11.44 0.41
N VAL A 107 -0.51 12.38 0.88
CA VAL A 107 -0.27 12.53 2.30
C VAL A 107 -1.61 12.85 2.94
N SER A 108 -2.14 11.92 3.74
CA SER A 108 -3.41 12.09 4.44
C SER A 108 -3.11 12.51 5.88
N LEU A 109 -3.59 13.68 6.27
CA LEU A 109 -3.43 14.16 7.65
C LEU A 109 -4.73 13.94 8.43
N GLU A 110 -4.64 13.20 9.54
CA GLU A 110 -5.76 12.95 10.44
C GLU A 110 -5.65 13.81 11.70
N VAL A 111 -6.63 14.68 11.91
CA VAL A 111 -6.74 15.53 13.10
C VAL A 111 -7.90 15.04 13.95
N THR A 112 -7.58 14.49 15.12
CA THR A 112 -8.59 14.16 16.13
C THR A 112 -8.65 15.27 17.17
N HIS A 113 -9.78 15.97 17.25
CA HIS A 113 -10.10 16.89 18.35
C HIS A 113 -10.72 16.09 19.51
N ARG A 114 -10.09 16.16 20.69
CA ARG A 114 -10.62 15.61 21.94
C ARG A 114 -10.92 16.75 22.91
N THR A 115 -12.03 16.65 23.63
CA THR A 115 -12.32 17.54 24.78
C THR A 115 -11.36 17.26 25.93
N GLU A 116 -11.27 18.19 26.90
CA GLU A 116 -10.56 17.98 28.17
C GLU A 116 -11.06 16.76 28.95
N ALA A 117 -12.32 16.39 28.77
CA ALA A 117 -12.92 15.17 29.33
C ALA A 117 -12.58 13.88 28.55
N GLY A 118 -11.69 13.95 27.55
CA GLY A 118 -11.28 12.81 26.72
C GLY A 118 -12.31 12.36 25.69
N THR A 119 -13.46 13.02 25.60
CA THR A 119 -14.51 12.68 24.63
C THR A 119 -14.11 13.16 23.24
N PHE A 120 -14.21 12.28 22.25
CA PHE A 120 -13.96 12.57 20.84
C PHE A 120 -15.00 13.56 20.32
N VAL A 121 -14.54 14.67 19.73
CA VAL A 121 -15.43 15.74 19.23
C VAL A 121 -15.51 15.69 17.71
N ARG A 122 -14.36 15.57 17.04
CA ARG A 122 -14.31 15.64 15.58
C ARG A 122 -13.03 15.02 15.02
N MET A 123 -13.17 14.28 13.94
CA MET A 123 -12.06 13.76 13.13
C MET A 123 -12.09 14.49 11.79
N PHE A 124 -10.95 15.07 11.40
CA PHE A 124 -10.75 15.60 10.06
C PHE A 124 -9.68 14.77 9.37
N ARG A 125 -10.01 14.24 8.19
CA ARG A 125 -9.06 13.60 7.29
C ARG A 125 -9.09 14.36 5.97
N PHE A 126 -7.94 14.83 5.52
CA PHE A 126 -7.81 15.43 4.21
C PHE A 126 -6.53 14.98 3.54
N ASP A 127 -6.64 14.79 2.23
CA ASP A 127 -5.52 14.49 1.35
C ASP A 127 -4.85 15.79 0.91
N LEU A 128 -3.52 15.83 0.99
CA LEU A 128 -2.74 16.94 0.46
C LEU A 128 -2.76 16.94 -1.08
N HIS A 129 -2.54 18.11 -1.67
CA HIS A 129 -2.39 18.25 -3.12
C HIS A 129 -1.34 17.26 -3.65
N PRO A 130 -1.53 16.61 -4.83
CA PRO A 130 -0.63 15.56 -5.33
C PRO A 130 0.83 15.98 -5.50
N SER A 131 1.08 17.28 -5.68
CA SER A 131 2.45 17.83 -5.76
C SER A 131 3.15 17.96 -4.41
N ILE A 132 2.45 17.74 -3.30
CA ILE A 132 2.99 17.82 -1.94
C ILE A 132 3.39 16.42 -1.50
N THR A 133 4.67 16.09 -1.68
CA THR A 133 5.24 14.85 -1.18
C THR A 133 5.34 14.85 0.35
N GLU A 134 5.44 13.67 0.94
CA GLU A 134 5.67 13.52 2.38
C GLU A 134 6.95 14.25 2.83
N SER A 135 8.05 14.10 2.10
CA SER A 135 9.31 14.78 2.42
C SER A 135 9.19 16.30 2.38
N LEU A 136 8.44 16.83 1.42
CA LEU A 136 8.17 18.26 1.31
C LEU A 136 7.31 18.75 2.46
N PHE A 137 6.25 18.01 2.81
CA PHE A 137 5.40 18.35 3.95
C PHE A 137 6.15 18.29 5.28
N GLN A 138 7.05 17.31 5.48
CA GLN A 138 7.91 17.25 6.66
C GLN A 138 8.88 18.43 6.74
N GLN A 139 9.50 18.79 5.62
CA GLN A 139 10.40 19.93 5.54
C GLN A 139 9.66 21.23 5.90
N TRP A 140 8.44 21.38 5.36
CA TRP A 140 7.54 22.47 5.71
C TRP A 140 7.23 22.47 7.20
N GLY A 141 6.77 21.36 7.75
CA GLY A 141 6.39 21.24 9.16
C GLY A 141 7.53 21.58 10.13
N ARG A 142 8.75 21.12 9.86
CA ARG A 142 9.94 21.45 10.68
C ARG A 142 10.24 22.95 10.70
N GLN A 143 10.14 23.59 9.55
CA GLN A 143 10.40 25.03 9.41
C GLN A 143 9.26 25.88 9.97
N ALA A 144 8.01 25.47 9.75
CA ALA A 144 6.83 26.10 10.34
C ALA A 144 6.91 26.09 11.87
N LEU A 145 7.33 24.98 12.48
CA LEU A 145 7.54 24.88 13.93
C LEU A 145 8.70 25.74 14.45
N LYS A 146 9.74 25.96 13.62
CA LYS A 146 10.92 26.74 14.01
C LYS A 146 10.69 28.25 13.94
N ASN A 147 10.05 28.71 12.86
CA ASN A 147 9.95 30.13 12.54
C ASN A 147 8.57 30.72 12.85
N GLY A 148 7.53 29.89 12.97
CA GLY A 148 6.14 30.33 13.19
C GLY A 148 5.48 31.07 12.01
N ASP A 149 6.27 31.55 11.05
CA ASP A 149 5.80 32.32 9.89
C ASP A 149 5.41 31.42 8.71
N LEU A 150 4.12 31.45 8.36
CA LEU A 150 3.54 30.72 7.23
C LEU A 150 3.27 31.61 6.01
N THR A 151 3.87 32.82 5.94
CA THR A 151 3.63 33.77 4.85
C THR A 151 3.93 33.16 3.47
N GLN A 152 2.96 33.21 2.57
CA GLN A 152 3.01 32.57 1.24
C GLN A 152 4.27 32.92 0.43
N ALA A 153 4.76 34.17 0.53
CA ALA A 153 5.94 34.63 -0.20
C ALA A 153 7.22 33.85 0.14
N LEU A 154 7.35 33.35 1.37
CA LEU A 154 8.51 32.56 1.80
C LEU A 154 8.52 31.16 1.19
N TRP A 155 7.33 30.60 0.97
CA TRP A 155 7.16 29.20 0.58
C TRP A 155 7.03 29.01 -0.93
N VAL A 156 6.30 29.89 -1.61
CA VAL A 156 6.08 29.78 -3.06
C VAL A 156 7.32 30.16 -3.87
N ASN A 157 8.12 31.14 -3.42
CA ASN A 157 9.23 31.67 -4.23
C ASN A 157 10.59 31.03 -3.94
N ARG A 158 10.80 30.47 -2.74
CA ARG A 158 12.11 29.95 -2.32
C ARG A 158 12.17 28.44 -2.14
N ARG A 159 11.02 27.75 -1.94
CA ARG A 159 11.00 26.33 -1.56
C ARG A 159 9.74 25.60 -2.04
N SER A 160 9.85 24.97 -3.21
CA SER A 160 9.23 23.67 -3.54
C SER A 160 7.70 23.56 -3.64
N PHE A 161 6.90 24.56 -3.21
CA PHE A 161 5.44 24.54 -3.41
C PHE A 161 5.03 25.37 -4.64
N SER A 162 4.08 24.85 -5.43
CA SER A 162 3.32 25.70 -6.34
C SER A 162 2.41 26.64 -5.54
N ARG A 163 2.07 27.79 -6.11
CA ARG A 163 1.17 28.76 -5.45
C ARG A 163 -0.18 28.13 -5.09
N GLU A 164 -0.71 27.34 -6.02
CA GLU A 164 -1.98 26.62 -5.87
C GLU A 164 -1.90 25.57 -4.76
N ALA A 165 -0.88 24.71 -4.78
CA ALA A 165 -0.69 23.66 -3.77
C ALA A 165 -0.52 24.24 -2.37
N TYR A 166 0.23 25.34 -2.23
CA TYR A 166 0.40 25.99 -0.92
C TYR A 166 -0.88 26.65 -0.42
N THR A 167 -1.69 27.20 -1.32
CA THR A 167 -2.99 27.81 -0.96
C THR A 167 -3.97 26.72 -0.51
N ASP A 168 -4.07 25.63 -1.28
CA ASP A 168 -4.88 24.45 -0.90
C ASP A 168 -4.45 23.86 0.44
N LEU A 169 -3.13 23.77 0.69
CA LEU A 169 -2.59 23.35 1.98
C LEU A 169 -3.07 24.26 3.12
N LEU A 170 -2.95 25.58 2.98
CA LEU A 170 -3.38 26.52 4.01
C LEU A 170 -4.89 26.50 4.24
N ASP A 171 -5.70 26.39 3.18
CA ASP A 171 -7.15 26.31 3.29
C ASP A 171 -7.61 25.04 4.04
N LYS A 172 -6.94 23.90 3.79
CA LYS A 172 -7.17 22.64 4.52
C LYS A 172 -6.73 22.73 5.99
N LEU A 173 -5.61 23.41 6.26
CA LEU A 173 -5.13 23.61 7.62
C LEU A 173 -6.00 24.61 8.41
N GLU A 174 -6.51 25.66 7.76
CA GLU A 174 -7.43 26.64 8.35
C GLU A 174 -8.78 25.99 8.66
N SER A 175 -9.37 25.26 7.70
CA SER A 175 -10.65 24.57 7.89
C SER A 175 -10.63 23.46 8.95
N SER A 176 -9.45 22.88 9.22
CA SER A 176 -9.24 21.90 10.31
C SER A 176 -8.85 22.53 11.65
N GLY A 177 -8.68 23.85 11.70
CA GLY A 177 -8.28 24.60 12.90
C GLY A 177 -6.82 24.42 13.32
N LEU A 178 -5.96 23.91 12.43
CA LEU A 178 -4.52 23.78 12.68
C LEU A 178 -3.77 25.08 12.45
N VAL A 179 -4.31 25.95 11.60
CA VAL A 179 -3.77 27.26 11.28
C VAL A 179 -4.85 28.32 11.48
N GLN A 180 -4.46 29.52 11.89
CA GLN A 180 -5.34 30.68 12.00
C GLN A 180 -4.66 31.93 11.45
N ARG A 181 -5.44 32.95 11.07
CA ARG A 181 -4.89 34.25 10.67
C ARG A 181 -4.58 35.11 11.89
N SER A 182 -3.41 35.75 11.89
CA SER A 182 -2.98 36.70 12.93
C SER A 182 -3.68 38.05 12.76
N GLY A 183 -4.97 38.08 13.12
CA GLY A 183 -5.81 39.28 13.07
C GLY A 183 -6.88 39.27 11.98
N SER A 184 -7.69 40.33 11.96
CA SER A 184 -8.89 40.45 11.10
C SER A 184 -8.61 41.00 9.70
N ALA A 185 -7.37 41.38 9.39
CA ALA A 185 -7.02 41.93 8.09
C ALA A 185 -7.06 40.84 7.00
N LYS A 186 -7.52 41.21 5.79
CA LYS A 186 -7.59 40.28 4.65
C LYS A 186 -6.25 39.61 4.31
N ASN A 187 -5.15 40.31 4.59
CA ASN A 187 -3.78 39.87 4.33
C ASN A 187 -3.00 39.54 5.62
N ALA A 188 -3.72 39.24 6.73
CA ALA A 188 -3.07 38.82 7.96
C ALA A 188 -2.23 37.55 7.72
N PRO A 189 -1.02 37.45 8.30
CA PRO A 189 -0.19 36.27 8.16
C PRO A 189 -0.86 35.08 8.85
N TYR A 190 -0.58 33.89 8.32
CA TYR A 190 -1.03 32.64 8.91
C TYR A 190 -0.08 32.21 10.02
N GLU A 191 -0.64 31.72 11.11
CA GLU A 191 0.08 31.20 12.27
C GLU A 191 -0.45 29.82 12.65
N LEU A 192 0.44 28.94 13.09
CA LEU A 192 0.04 27.64 13.63
C LEU A 192 -0.67 27.82 14.99
N THR A 193 -1.86 27.24 15.13
CA THR A 193 -2.53 27.14 16.43
C THR A 193 -1.74 26.21 17.35
N ARG A 194 -1.99 26.25 18.67
CA ARG A 194 -1.37 25.30 19.61
C ARG A 194 -1.65 23.84 19.21
N THR A 195 -2.87 23.56 18.75
CA THR A 195 -3.27 22.27 18.21
C THR A 195 -2.50 21.95 16.93
N GLY A 196 -2.36 22.91 16.00
CA GLY A 196 -1.53 22.78 14.81
C GLY A 196 -0.09 22.38 15.11
N GLN A 197 0.54 23.08 16.05
CA GLN A 197 1.91 22.78 16.47
C GLN A 197 2.04 21.36 17.04
N ALA A 198 1.11 20.95 17.92
CA ALA A 198 1.11 19.62 18.51
C ALA A 198 0.90 18.51 17.45
N THR A 199 -0.05 18.71 16.54
CA THR A 199 -0.36 17.78 15.45
C THR A 199 0.84 17.60 14.52
N ILE A 200 1.47 18.69 14.08
CA ILE A 200 2.65 18.64 13.20
C ILE A 200 3.82 17.96 13.92
N ARG A 201 4.06 18.26 15.20
CA ARG A 201 5.11 17.56 15.98
C ARG A 201 4.85 16.06 16.05
N ARG A 202 3.61 15.65 16.33
CA ARG A 202 3.24 14.23 16.38
C ARG A 202 3.43 13.54 15.02
N TYR A 203 3.01 14.20 13.95
CA TYR A 203 3.22 13.69 12.59
C TYR A 203 4.71 13.46 12.30
N LEU A 204 5.56 14.48 12.56
CA LEU A 204 7.00 14.38 12.35
C LEU A 204 7.67 13.27 13.18
N LEU A 205 7.17 13.00 14.39
CA LEU A 205 7.66 11.90 15.23
C LEU A 205 7.24 10.52 14.70
N THR A 206 5.99 10.40 14.24
CA THR A 206 5.43 9.11 13.79
C THR A 206 6.06 8.65 12.48
N THR A 207 6.33 9.56 11.54
CA THR A 207 7.03 9.16 10.31
C THR A 207 8.48 8.73 10.60
N HIS A 208 9.15 9.34 11.59
CA HIS A 208 10.52 8.97 11.92
C HIS A 208 10.63 7.54 12.49
N SER A 209 9.63 7.08 13.25
CA SER A 209 9.58 5.70 13.73
C SER A 209 9.38 4.68 12.61
N HIS A 210 8.54 4.97 11.61
CA HIS A 210 8.33 4.04 10.49
C HIS A 210 9.58 3.87 9.64
N SER A 211 10.38 4.93 9.45
CA SER A 211 11.66 4.83 8.72
C SER A 211 12.74 4.02 9.45
N LEU A 212 12.70 3.98 10.78
CA LEU A 212 13.68 3.23 11.58
C LEU A 212 13.33 1.74 11.67
N THR A 213 12.04 1.42 11.82
CA THR A 213 11.59 0.02 11.82
C THR A 213 11.85 -0.66 10.47
N GLN A 214 11.65 0.05 9.36
CA GLN A 214 11.95 -0.49 8.03
C GLN A 214 13.46 -0.69 7.78
N ALA A 215 14.31 0.16 8.37
CA ALA A 215 15.77 0.02 8.26
C ALA A 215 16.34 -1.10 9.16
N ASP A 216 15.72 -1.39 10.31
CA ASP A 216 16.12 -2.49 11.20
C ASP A 216 15.60 -3.85 10.70
N GLU A 217 14.51 -3.90 9.92
CA GLU A 217 14.00 -5.12 9.27
C GLU A 217 14.80 -5.51 8.02
N GLU A 218 15.52 -4.56 7.41
CA GLU A 218 16.46 -4.78 6.29
C GLU A 218 17.87 -5.18 6.77
N ILE A 219 17.97 -5.85 7.93
CA ILE A 219 19.18 -6.55 8.34
C ILE A 219 18.93 -8.04 8.10
N ASP A 220 19.36 -8.49 6.92
CA ASP A 220 19.30 -9.89 6.50
C ASP A 220 19.97 -10.82 7.54
N PRO A 221 19.21 -11.66 8.27
CA PRO A 221 19.77 -12.61 9.22
C PRO A 221 20.57 -13.73 8.53
N THR A 222 20.53 -13.82 7.19
CA THR A 222 21.24 -14.85 6.42
C THR A 222 22.72 -14.57 6.20
N SER A 223 23.24 -13.38 6.57
CA SER A 223 24.66 -13.04 6.38
C SER A 223 25.61 -13.51 7.51
N ALA A 224 25.10 -14.05 8.62
CA ALA A 224 25.90 -14.53 9.74
C ALA A 224 25.95 -16.06 9.80
N GLY A 225 26.64 -16.71 8.85
CA GLY A 225 26.63 -18.18 8.81
C GLY A 225 27.62 -18.90 7.91
N GLN A 226 28.80 -18.34 7.60
CA GLN A 226 29.91 -19.11 7.00
C GLN A 226 31.23 -18.84 7.75
N GLY A 227 31.24 -19.16 9.04
CA GLY A 227 32.47 -19.33 9.81
C GLY A 227 33.04 -20.72 9.58
N SER A 228 34.08 -20.78 8.75
CA SER A 228 34.92 -21.95 8.44
C SER A 228 35.36 -22.73 9.69
N LEU A 229 34.80 -23.93 9.90
CA LEU A 229 35.35 -24.93 10.80
C LEU A 229 36.39 -25.77 10.06
N THR A 230 37.61 -25.26 9.96
CA THR A 230 38.78 -26.06 9.55
C THR A 230 39.52 -26.60 10.76
N GLY A 231 39.25 -27.87 11.07
CA GLY A 231 40.22 -28.89 11.45
C GLY A 231 41.14 -28.64 12.66
N GLY A 232 40.64 -28.93 13.86
CA GLY A 232 41.48 -29.21 15.04
C GLY A 232 41.99 -30.65 15.00
N HIS A 233 43.29 -30.81 14.78
CA HIS A 233 44.01 -32.08 14.75
C HIS A 233 44.23 -32.58 16.19
N TYR A 234 43.56 -33.67 16.59
CA TYR A 234 43.81 -34.33 17.88
C TYR A 234 45.05 -35.24 17.76
N GLN A 235 46.15 -34.86 18.43
CA GLN A 235 47.26 -35.75 18.69
C GLN A 235 46.95 -36.64 19.91
N HIS A 236 46.89 -37.96 19.67
CA HIS A 236 47.00 -38.97 20.70
C HIS A 236 48.45 -39.05 21.20
N ILE A 237 48.68 -38.79 22.49
CA ILE A 237 49.91 -39.19 23.17
C ILE A 237 49.56 -40.44 23.97
N ASN A 238 50.16 -41.56 23.56
CA ASN A 238 50.26 -42.78 24.37
C ASN A 238 51.63 -42.77 25.06
N THR A 239 51.64 -43.35 26.27
CA THR A 239 52.75 -43.72 27.17
C THR A 239 53.50 -42.61 27.90
#